data_AF-A0A6M1T2K5-F1
#
_entry.id   AF-A0A6M1T2K5-F1
#
_cell.length_a   1.000
_cell.length_b   1.000
_cell.length_c   1.000
_cell.angle_alpha   90.00
_cell.angle_beta   90.00
_cell.angle_gamma   90.00
#
_symmetry.space_group_name_H-M   'P 1'
#
loop_
_entity.id
_entity.type
_entity.pdbx_description
1 polymer ?
#
loop_
_entity_poly.entity_id
_entity_poly.type
_entity_poly.pdbx_seq_one_letter_code
_entity_poly.pdbx_strand_id
1 'polypeptide(L)'
;MNRLLIISTLIVLISCDQSRKSGHSKNQHDEKEIPSAKIVSLKTHNETKEVEQLESFEYPALDFKSPKEQSDSLQAFMERATNPASTNRQKWKLKFFCAFPNSFNRMQLIFGFDNEKGAAPLYSTDNTTRDYLDKGIFSDVIGYFSDLKSIPDTAYYKKYIAINIDGKWKADNISNAFGFHHKILNDTEDVCSVLSQYDASQIRTVFRFIFDGPHPKNDYNKKLYKNLKSKIDSQDKRLSRLLTESYENLMTEDDGHGH
;
A
#
# COMPACT_ATOMS: atom_id res chain seq x y z
N MET A 1 -18.58 18.88 52.06
CA MET A 1 -19.36 17.62 52.02
C MET A 1 -19.35 17.12 50.58
N ASN A 2 -18.31 16.38 50.19
CA ASN A 2 -18.31 14.92 50.00
C ASN A 2 -19.43 14.39 49.10
N ARG A 3 -19.08 13.96 47.88
CA ARG A 3 -18.95 12.53 47.53
C ARG A 3 -18.34 12.36 46.13
N LEU A 4 -17.11 11.85 46.12
CA LEU A 4 -16.44 11.25 44.97
C LEU A 4 -17.02 9.83 44.77
N LEU A 5 -17.44 9.49 43.56
CA LEU A 5 -17.85 8.13 43.18
C LEU A 5 -16.71 7.53 42.36
N ILE A 6 -15.99 6.58 42.96
CA ILE A 6 -14.96 5.77 42.30
C ILE A 6 -15.63 4.47 41.87
N ILE A 7 -15.69 4.25 40.56
CA ILE A 7 -16.13 2.99 39.96
C ILE A 7 -14.86 2.18 39.67
N SER A 8 -14.61 1.16 40.49
CA SER A 8 -13.55 0.18 40.26
C SER A 8 -14.08 -0.96 39.40
N THR A 9 -13.57 -1.08 38.18
CA THR A 9 -13.87 -2.20 37.29
C THR A 9 -12.85 -3.32 37.54
N LEU A 10 -13.34 -4.48 37.98
CA LEU A 10 -12.55 -5.68 38.22
C LEU A 10 -12.36 -6.43 36.89
N ILE A 11 -11.13 -6.57 36.41
CA ILE A 11 -10.80 -7.39 35.24
C ILE A 11 -10.35 -8.76 35.73
N VAL A 12 -11.12 -9.80 35.39
CA VAL A 12 -10.77 -11.21 35.64
C VAL A 12 -10.00 -11.72 34.43
N LEU A 13 -8.72 -12.05 34.62
CA LEU A 13 -7.88 -12.73 33.62
C LEU A 13 -8.02 -14.24 33.81
N ILE A 14 -8.56 -14.92 32.80
CA ILE A 14 -8.57 -16.39 32.71
C ILE A 14 -7.31 -16.80 31.96
N SER A 15 -6.39 -17.46 32.67
CA SER A 15 -5.19 -18.10 32.12
C SER A 15 -5.54 -19.51 31.63
N CYS A 16 -5.31 -19.78 30.34
CA CYS A 16 -5.37 -21.14 29.79
C CYS A 16 -3.97 -21.76 29.83
N ASP A 17 -3.82 -22.74 30.71
CA ASP A 17 -2.65 -23.58 30.92
C ASP A 17 -2.57 -24.64 29.80
N GLN A 18 -1.48 -24.65 29.03
CA GLN A 18 -1.21 -25.69 28.02
C GLN A 18 -0.25 -26.73 28.58
N SER A 19 -0.83 -27.85 29.02
CA SER A 19 -0.12 -29.06 29.42
C SER A 19 0.62 -29.69 28.23
N ARG A 20 1.95 -29.75 28.34
CA ARG A 20 2.83 -30.60 27.52
C ARG A 20 2.64 -32.06 27.90
N LYS A 21 2.39 -32.93 26.91
CA LYS A 21 2.70 -34.36 27.01
C LYS A 21 3.72 -34.73 25.94
N SER A 22 4.85 -35.23 26.42
CA SER A 22 5.86 -35.93 25.62
C SER A 22 5.43 -37.39 25.47
N GLY A 23 5.69 -37.97 24.31
CA GLY A 23 5.39 -39.37 24.00
C GLY A 23 6.36 -39.86 22.94
N HIS A 24 7.38 -40.57 23.40
CA HIS A 24 8.38 -41.27 22.60
C HIS A 24 7.75 -42.59 22.13
N SER A 25 7.83 -42.91 20.83
CA SER A 25 7.73 -44.31 20.38
C SER A 25 8.51 -44.51 19.09
N LYS A 26 9.33 -45.56 19.10
CA LYS A 26 10.15 -46.11 18.02
C LYS A 26 9.32 -47.05 17.13
N ASN A 27 9.99 -47.48 16.05
CA ASN A 27 9.72 -48.63 15.15
C ASN A 27 8.78 -48.31 13.98
N GLN A 28 8.89 -48.92 12.81
CA GLN A 28 9.94 -49.62 12.04
C GLN A 28 9.36 -49.69 10.61
N HIS A 29 10.22 -49.94 9.63
CA HIS A 29 9.93 -50.40 8.27
C HIS A 29 8.50 -50.88 7.97
N ASP A 30 7.92 -50.36 6.88
CA ASP A 30 7.60 -51.22 5.74
C ASP A 30 7.39 -50.39 4.47
N GLU A 31 8.20 -50.73 3.48
CA GLU A 31 8.22 -50.20 2.12
C GLU A 31 7.16 -50.99 1.32
N LYS A 32 6.11 -50.30 0.87
CA LYS A 32 5.15 -50.86 -0.09
C LYS A 32 5.06 -49.94 -1.30
N GLU A 33 5.60 -50.45 -2.40
CA GLU A 33 5.42 -49.94 -3.75
C GLU A 33 3.92 -49.80 -4.07
N ILE A 34 3.54 -48.61 -4.57
CA ILE A 34 2.21 -48.37 -5.15
C ILE A 34 2.39 -48.01 -6.64
N PRO A 35 1.55 -48.55 -7.54
CA PRO A 35 1.81 -48.54 -8.97
C PRO A 35 1.64 -47.15 -9.61
N SER A 36 2.52 -46.88 -10.57
CA SER A 36 2.50 -45.74 -11.48
C SER A 36 1.16 -45.63 -12.23
N ALA A 37 0.38 -44.59 -11.93
CA ALA A 37 -0.77 -44.19 -12.71
C ALA A 37 -0.33 -43.24 -13.84
N LYS A 38 -0.61 -43.64 -15.08
CA LYS A 38 -0.46 -42.82 -16.29
C LYS A 38 -1.31 -41.55 -16.18
N ILE A 39 -0.68 -40.41 -15.99
CA ILE A 39 -1.30 -39.10 -16.16
C ILE A 39 -1.42 -38.84 -17.66
N VAL A 40 -2.63 -38.97 -18.18
CA VAL A 40 -2.99 -38.52 -19.53
C VAL A 40 -3.01 -36.99 -19.52
N SER A 41 -2.05 -36.39 -20.21
CA SER A 41 -2.01 -34.95 -20.46
C SER A 41 -3.08 -34.58 -21.48
N LEU A 42 -4.18 -33.97 -21.02
CA LEU A 42 -5.01 -33.10 -21.85
C LEU A 42 -4.54 -31.66 -21.65
N LYS A 43 -3.61 -31.22 -22.50
CA LYS A 43 -3.50 -29.81 -22.86
C LYS A 43 -4.40 -29.58 -24.06
N THR A 44 -5.39 -28.70 -23.95
CA THR A 44 -5.71 -27.78 -25.05
C THR A 44 -6.58 -26.63 -24.61
N HIS A 45 -6.04 -25.43 -24.87
CA HIS A 45 -6.71 -24.24 -25.39
C HIS A 45 -7.95 -23.73 -24.65
N ASN A 46 -7.73 -22.86 -23.65
CA ASN A 46 -8.67 -21.77 -23.36
C ASN A 46 -8.00 -20.48 -22.81
N GLU A 47 -6.67 -20.39 -22.69
CA GLU A 47 -5.99 -19.22 -22.11
C GLU A 47 -5.86 -18.01 -23.05
N THR A 48 -6.23 -18.12 -24.33
CA THR A 48 -5.92 -17.05 -25.31
C THR A 48 -7.05 -16.03 -25.52
N LYS A 49 -8.18 -16.13 -24.80
CA LYS A 49 -9.32 -15.20 -24.96
C LYS A 49 -9.53 -14.21 -23.83
N GLU A 50 -8.78 -14.30 -22.73
CA GLU A 50 -8.92 -13.38 -21.59
C GLU A 50 -7.97 -12.17 -21.69
N VAL A 51 -7.00 -12.20 -22.62
CA VAL A 51 -5.97 -11.14 -22.79
C VAL A 51 -6.47 -9.97 -23.67
N GLU A 52 -7.51 -10.15 -24.49
CA GLU A 52 -7.96 -9.13 -25.46
C GLU A 52 -9.11 -8.23 -24.98
N GLN A 53 -9.60 -8.41 -23.75
CA GLN A 53 -10.62 -7.52 -23.15
C GLN A 53 -10.09 -6.63 -22.02
N LEU A 54 -8.79 -6.35 -21.98
CA LEU A 54 -8.28 -5.11 -21.38
C LEU A 54 -8.54 -3.94 -22.35
N GLU A 55 -9.81 -3.76 -22.73
CA GLU A 55 -10.29 -2.49 -23.25
C GLU A 55 -9.91 -1.42 -22.23
N SER A 56 -9.35 -0.31 -22.71
CA SER A 56 -8.81 0.77 -21.90
C SER A 56 -9.76 1.12 -20.76
N PHE A 57 -9.40 0.74 -19.54
CA PHE A 57 -10.13 1.14 -18.34
C PHE A 57 -9.97 2.66 -18.20
N GLU A 58 -10.84 3.40 -18.86
CA GLU A 58 -10.94 4.84 -18.75
C GLU A 58 -11.89 5.15 -17.61
N TYR A 59 -11.33 5.59 -16.50
CA TYR A 59 -12.13 6.14 -15.42
C TYR A 59 -12.27 7.65 -15.64
N PRO A 60 -13.49 8.19 -15.70
CA PRO A 60 -13.69 9.61 -15.97
C PRO A 60 -13.07 10.43 -14.84
N ALA A 61 -12.29 11.45 -15.21
CA ALA A 61 -11.86 12.45 -14.26
C ALA A 61 -13.09 13.10 -13.64
N LEU A 62 -13.22 13.00 -12.33
CA LEU A 62 -14.26 13.71 -11.60
C LEU A 62 -13.78 15.14 -11.37
N ASP A 63 -14.56 16.10 -11.85
CA ASP A 63 -14.30 17.52 -11.61
C ASP A 63 -14.92 17.94 -10.28
N PHE A 64 -14.09 18.40 -9.36
CA PHE A 64 -14.49 18.85 -8.02
C PHE A 64 -14.18 20.33 -7.90
N LYS A 65 -15.16 21.11 -7.46
CA LYS A 65 -15.05 22.58 -7.31
C LYS A 65 -14.05 22.97 -6.23
N SER A 66 -13.76 22.10 -5.27
CA SER A 66 -12.82 22.35 -4.19
C SER A 66 -12.17 21.06 -3.66
N PRO A 67 -11.01 21.16 -2.97
CA PRO A 67 -10.45 20.03 -2.23
C PRO A 67 -11.44 19.45 -1.21
N LYS A 68 -12.22 20.30 -0.54
CA LYS A 68 -13.22 19.86 0.45
C LYS A 68 -14.31 18.99 -0.18
N GLU A 69 -14.83 19.37 -1.35
CA GLU A 69 -15.85 18.57 -2.06
C GLU A 69 -15.31 17.19 -2.45
N GLN A 70 -14.04 17.11 -2.87
CA GLN A 70 -13.40 15.83 -3.15
C GLN A 70 -13.21 15.00 -1.88
N SER A 71 -12.78 15.61 -0.78
CA SER A 71 -12.63 14.95 0.53
C SER A 71 -13.96 14.40 1.06
N ASP A 72 -15.03 15.18 0.98
CA ASP A 72 -16.38 14.75 1.37
C ASP A 72 -16.85 13.58 0.49
N SER A 73 -16.56 13.65 -0.81
CA SER A 73 -16.89 12.58 -1.77
C SER A 73 -16.10 11.29 -1.48
N LEU A 74 -14.81 11.39 -1.17
CA LEU A 74 -13.96 10.24 -0.82
C LEU A 74 -14.50 9.49 0.39
N GLN A 75 -14.83 10.21 1.47
CA GLN A 75 -15.41 9.61 2.67
C GLN A 75 -16.76 8.94 2.37
N ALA A 76 -17.66 9.64 1.68
CA ALA A 76 -18.97 9.11 1.34
C ALA A 76 -18.89 7.87 0.42
N PHE A 77 -17.95 7.84 -0.54
CA PHE A 77 -17.76 6.68 -1.40
C PHE A 77 -17.14 5.51 -0.63
N MET A 78 -16.16 5.75 0.23
CA MET A 78 -15.56 4.75 1.09
C MET A 78 -16.61 4.11 2.00
N GLU A 79 -17.38 4.91 2.74
CA GLU A 79 -18.44 4.45 3.65
C GLU A 79 -19.46 3.56 2.92
N ARG A 80 -19.93 3.98 1.75
CA ARG A 80 -20.89 3.20 0.95
C ARG A 80 -20.27 1.94 0.35
N ALA A 81 -18.96 1.91 0.14
CA ALA A 81 -18.25 0.77 -0.41
C ALA A 81 -17.90 -0.27 0.67
N THR A 82 -17.71 0.15 1.92
CA THR A 82 -17.44 -0.74 3.07
C THR A 82 -18.71 -1.22 3.78
N ASN A 83 -19.83 -0.49 3.66
CA ASN A 83 -21.11 -0.90 4.25
C ASN A 83 -21.63 -2.23 3.64
N PRO A 84 -21.78 -3.30 4.43
CA PRO A 84 -22.24 -4.60 3.93
C PRO A 84 -23.68 -4.60 3.41
N ALA A 85 -24.52 -3.64 3.84
CA ALA A 85 -25.90 -3.48 3.34
C ALA A 85 -25.99 -2.75 1.99
N SER A 86 -24.87 -2.21 1.48
CA SER A 86 -24.85 -1.47 0.21
C SER A 86 -25.01 -2.42 -0.98
N THR A 87 -26.05 -2.23 -1.77
CA THR A 87 -26.38 -3.08 -2.93
C THR A 87 -25.45 -2.87 -4.13
N ASN A 88 -24.59 -1.84 -4.11
CA ASN A 88 -23.70 -1.52 -5.23
C ASN A 88 -22.29 -1.11 -4.79
N ARG A 89 -21.69 -1.88 -3.86
CA ARG A 89 -20.33 -1.62 -3.34
C ARG A 89 -19.29 -1.45 -4.45
N GLN A 90 -19.37 -2.23 -5.52
CA GLN A 90 -18.40 -2.15 -6.62
C GLN A 90 -18.43 -0.79 -7.33
N LYS A 91 -19.62 -0.22 -7.57
CA LYS A 91 -19.75 1.14 -8.11
C LYS A 91 -19.15 2.19 -7.18
N TRP A 92 -19.29 2.01 -5.87
CA TRP A 92 -18.71 2.94 -4.89
C TRP A 92 -17.19 2.82 -4.80
N LYS A 93 -16.62 1.60 -4.89
CA LYS A 93 -15.18 1.38 -5.03
C LYS A 93 -14.62 2.09 -6.25
N LEU A 94 -15.31 1.96 -7.39
CA LEU A 94 -14.91 2.64 -8.62
C LEU A 94 -14.97 4.16 -8.46
N LYS A 95 -16.07 4.71 -7.94
CA LYS A 95 -16.20 6.15 -7.68
C LYS A 95 -15.13 6.67 -6.72
N PHE A 96 -14.83 5.91 -5.66
CA PHE A 96 -13.75 6.22 -4.75
C PHE A 96 -12.41 6.27 -5.50
N PHE A 97 -12.10 5.24 -6.29
CA PHE A 97 -10.87 5.20 -7.08
C PHE A 97 -10.78 6.40 -8.04
N CYS A 98 -11.85 6.73 -8.76
CA CYS A 98 -11.90 7.90 -9.64
C CYS A 98 -11.66 9.20 -8.87
N ALA A 99 -12.27 9.33 -7.68
CA ALA A 99 -12.16 10.50 -6.82
C ALA A 99 -10.81 10.59 -6.09
N PHE A 100 -10.05 9.51 -5.96
CA PHE A 100 -8.76 9.55 -5.28
C PHE A 100 -7.75 10.39 -6.07
N PRO A 101 -6.87 11.17 -5.41
CA PRO A 101 -5.84 11.95 -6.09
C PRO A 101 -5.06 11.18 -7.15
N ASN A 102 -4.57 11.90 -8.15
CA ASN A 102 -3.76 11.37 -9.25
C ASN A 102 -2.41 12.08 -9.38
N SER A 103 -2.04 12.91 -8.40
CA SER A 103 -0.77 13.64 -8.33
C SER A 103 -0.42 13.95 -6.88
N PHE A 104 0.87 14.13 -6.62
CA PHE A 104 1.38 14.50 -5.29
C PHE A 104 0.77 15.81 -4.78
N ASN A 105 0.71 16.84 -5.62
CA ASN A 105 0.13 18.13 -5.26
C ASN A 105 -1.33 17.99 -4.82
N ARG A 106 -2.11 17.14 -5.51
CA ARG A 106 -3.50 16.91 -5.11
C ARG A 106 -3.61 16.10 -3.82
N MET A 107 -2.67 15.19 -3.54
CA MET A 107 -2.58 14.55 -2.22
C MET A 107 -2.33 15.58 -1.12
N GLN A 108 -1.38 16.51 -1.29
CA GLN A 108 -1.12 17.56 -0.30
C GLN A 108 -2.36 18.41 -0.01
N LEU A 109 -3.11 18.80 -1.05
CA LEU A 109 -4.33 19.60 -0.89
C LEU A 109 -5.45 18.87 -0.13
N ILE A 110 -5.41 17.54 -0.06
CA ILE A 110 -6.47 16.73 0.56
C ILE A 110 -6.02 16.19 1.92
N PHE A 111 -4.79 15.71 2.03
CA PHE A 111 -4.26 14.96 3.18
C PHE A 111 -3.09 15.64 3.89
N GLY A 112 -2.50 16.67 3.30
CA GLY A 112 -1.26 17.27 3.78
C GLY A 112 -1.46 18.44 4.74
N PHE A 113 -0.33 18.99 5.19
CA PHE A 113 -0.27 20.26 5.91
C PHE A 113 0.50 21.31 5.09
N ASP A 114 -0.04 22.52 5.07
CA ASP A 114 0.60 23.69 4.48
C ASP A 114 0.81 24.76 5.58
N ASN A 115 1.99 25.36 5.63
CA ASN A 115 2.31 26.32 6.70
C ASN A 115 1.49 27.61 6.63
N GLU A 116 1.00 27.98 5.44
CA GLU A 116 0.19 29.19 5.22
C GLU A 116 -1.31 28.89 5.29
N LYS A 117 -1.74 27.77 4.69
CA LYS A 117 -3.15 27.39 4.55
C LYS A 117 -3.64 26.48 5.68
N GLY A 118 -2.72 25.93 6.47
CA GLY A 118 -3.00 24.99 7.55
C GLY A 118 -3.28 23.57 7.07
N ALA A 119 -4.02 22.84 7.90
CA ALA A 119 -4.39 21.45 7.67
C ALA A 119 -5.37 21.29 6.48
N ALA A 120 -5.08 20.35 5.58
CA ALA A 120 -6.00 19.96 4.53
C ALA A 120 -7.25 19.25 5.10
N PRO A 121 -8.35 19.12 4.32
CA PRO A 121 -9.61 18.61 4.87
C PRO A 121 -9.54 17.18 5.46
N LEU A 122 -8.63 16.32 4.97
CA LEU A 122 -8.38 14.97 5.49
C LEU A 122 -7.02 14.84 6.18
N TYR A 123 -6.44 15.94 6.65
CA TYR A 123 -5.17 15.93 7.38
C TYR A 123 -5.28 15.21 8.73
N SER A 124 -6.34 15.43 9.51
CA SER A 124 -6.48 14.87 10.85
C SER A 124 -7.40 13.65 10.89
N THR A 125 -7.55 12.91 9.79
CA THR A 125 -8.22 11.61 9.84
C THR A 125 -7.27 10.64 10.53
N ASP A 126 -7.22 10.68 11.86
CA ASP A 126 -6.51 9.67 12.63
C ASP A 126 -6.92 8.29 12.11
N ASN A 127 -5.96 7.38 11.93
CA ASN A 127 -6.23 5.99 11.61
C ASN A 127 -6.98 5.35 12.80
N THR A 128 -8.31 5.51 12.80
CA THR A 128 -9.18 5.12 13.92
C THR A 128 -9.12 3.61 14.15
N THR A 129 -8.94 2.86 13.07
CA THR A 129 -8.85 1.40 13.09
C THR A 129 -7.44 0.91 13.44
N ARG A 130 -6.42 1.67 13.04
CA ARG A 130 -4.99 1.30 13.08
C ARG A 130 -4.63 0.13 12.15
N ASP A 131 -5.53 -0.24 11.23
CA ASP A 131 -5.42 -1.43 10.37
C ASP A 131 -4.28 -1.37 9.35
N TYR A 132 -3.67 -0.19 9.16
CA TYR A 132 -2.67 0.06 8.12
C TYR A 132 -1.32 0.56 8.66
N LEU A 133 -1.12 0.55 9.98
CA LEU A 133 0.11 1.05 10.59
C LEU A 133 1.33 0.18 10.25
N ASP A 134 1.13 -1.12 10.06
CA ASP A 134 2.15 -2.06 9.59
C ASP A 134 2.64 -1.73 8.17
N LYS A 135 1.79 -1.02 7.39
CA LYS A 135 2.09 -0.51 6.05
C LYS A 135 2.66 0.91 6.05
N GLY A 136 2.84 1.52 7.23
CA GLY A 136 3.25 2.92 7.37
C GLY A 136 2.19 3.93 6.91
N ILE A 137 0.91 3.57 6.94
CA ILE A 137 -0.21 4.43 6.50
C ILE A 137 -1.04 4.89 7.71
N PHE A 138 -1.15 6.22 7.84
CA PHE A 138 -1.79 6.87 8.99
C PHE A 138 -3.20 7.42 8.73
N SER A 139 -3.75 7.22 7.52
CA SER A 139 -5.13 7.61 7.17
C SER A 139 -5.91 6.38 6.72
N ASP A 140 -7.10 6.15 7.31
CA ASP A 140 -8.02 5.09 6.88
C ASP A 140 -8.43 5.24 5.40
N VAL A 141 -8.51 6.48 4.90
CA VAL A 141 -8.87 6.78 3.49
C VAL A 141 -7.73 6.36 2.55
N ILE A 142 -6.48 6.65 2.92
CA ILE A 142 -5.29 6.20 2.16
C ILE A 142 -5.15 4.68 2.26
N GLY A 143 -5.40 4.11 3.45
CA GLY A 143 -5.39 2.67 3.68
C GLY A 143 -6.42 1.95 2.81
N TYR A 144 -7.63 2.49 2.74
CA TYR A 144 -8.69 1.97 1.88
C TYR A 144 -8.29 1.99 0.40
N PHE A 145 -7.66 3.08 -0.08
CA PHE A 145 -7.07 3.11 -1.42
C PHE A 145 -6.01 2.01 -1.62
N SER A 146 -5.15 1.80 -0.62
CA SER A 146 -4.12 0.76 -0.64
C SER A 146 -4.72 -0.66 -0.77
N ASP A 147 -5.90 -0.91 -0.21
CA ASP A 147 -6.52 -2.23 -0.20
C ASP A 147 -7.57 -2.47 -1.32
N LEU A 148 -7.72 -1.54 -2.27
CA LEU A 148 -8.58 -1.74 -3.43
C LEU A 148 -8.07 -2.87 -4.33
N LYS A 149 -8.81 -3.98 -4.38
CA LYS A 149 -8.55 -5.13 -5.27
C LYS A 149 -9.43 -5.17 -6.52
N SER A 150 -10.35 -4.24 -6.65
CA SER A 150 -11.44 -4.30 -7.64
C SER A 150 -11.19 -3.45 -8.88
N ILE A 151 -9.97 -2.95 -9.03
CA ILE A 151 -9.51 -2.06 -10.10
C ILE A 151 -8.42 -2.82 -10.86
N PRO A 152 -8.39 -2.81 -12.21
CA PRO A 152 -7.33 -3.47 -12.96
C PRO A 152 -5.95 -2.98 -12.54
N ASP A 153 -5.00 -3.89 -12.34
CA ASP A 153 -3.67 -3.59 -11.75
C ASP A 153 -2.94 -2.50 -12.51
N THR A 154 -2.99 -2.52 -13.86
CA THR A 154 -2.39 -1.47 -14.69
C THR A 154 -2.94 -0.09 -14.36
N ALA A 155 -4.27 0.07 -14.24
CA ALA A 155 -4.87 1.35 -13.91
C ALA A 155 -4.57 1.77 -12.47
N TYR A 156 -4.63 0.81 -11.55
CA TYR A 156 -4.33 1.02 -10.14
C TYR A 156 -2.90 1.54 -9.93
N TYR A 157 -1.89 0.84 -10.46
CA TYR A 157 -0.50 1.22 -10.31
C TYR A 157 -0.13 2.46 -11.12
N LYS A 158 -0.75 2.71 -12.27
CA LYS A 158 -0.57 4.00 -12.98
C LYS A 158 -0.96 5.18 -12.09
N LYS A 159 -2.10 5.08 -11.39
CA LYS A 159 -2.52 6.12 -10.43
C LYS A 159 -1.56 6.19 -9.25
N TYR A 160 -1.23 5.07 -8.62
CA TYR A 160 -0.34 5.05 -7.46
C TYR A 160 1.03 5.67 -7.78
N ILE A 161 1.63 5.32 -8.92
CA ILE A 161 2.90 5.86 -9.41
C ILE A 161 2.77 7.36 -9.71
N ALA A 162 1.73 7.77 -10.43
CA ALA A 162 1.51 9.19 -10.76
C ALA A 162 1.41 10.08 -9.52
N ILE A 163 0.83 9.58 -8.43
CA ILE A 163 0.78 10.30 -7.16
C ILE A 163 2.18 10.47 -6.54
N ASN A 164 3.08 9.51 -6.73
CA ASN A 164 4.42 9.54 -6.13
C ASN A 164 5.45 10.33 -6.94
N ILE A 165 5.14 10.67 -8.19
CA ILE A 165 6.02 11.52 -9.01
C ILE A 165 6.13 12.91 -8.35
N ASP A 166 7.37 13.40 -8.25
CA ASP A 166 7.74 14.64 -7.56
C ASP A 166 7.33 14.68 -6.07
N GLY A 167 7.07 13.50 -5.50
CA GLY A 167 6.80 13.34 -4.08
C GLY A 167 7.98 13.78 -3.23
N LYS A 168 7.67 14.45 -2.12
CA LYS A 168 8.63 14.94 -1.14
C LYS A 168 8.16 14.57 0.25
N TRP A 169 9.10 14.30 1.15
CA TRP A 169 8.74 14.02 2.53
C TRP A 169 7.92 15.16 3.13
N LYS A 170 6.94 14.76 3.92
CA LYS A 170 6.10 15.60 4.77
C LYS A 170 5.92 14.84 6.08
N ALA A 171 5.85 15.56 7.20
CA ALA A 171 5.63 14.97 8.53
C ALA A 171 4.18 14.48 8.75
N ASP A 172 3.38 14.39 7.68
CA ASP A 172 1.94 14.18 7.71
C ASP A 172 1.55 12.81 7.12
N ASN A 173 0.25 12.66 6.83
CA ASN A 173 -0.35 11.41 6.32
C ASN A 173 0.21 10.93 4.98
N ILE A 174 0.97 11.77 4.25
CA ILE A 174 1.53 11.42 2.95
C ILE A 174 3.03 11.08 3.02
N SER A 175 3.58 10.86 4.22
CA SER A 175 4.95 10.37 4.42
C SER A 175 5.23 9.01 3.75
N ASN A 176 6.51 8.70 3.52
CA ASN A 176 7.01 7.40 3.04
C ASN A 176 6.28 6.86 1.80
N ALA A 177 5.97 7.73 0.83
CA ALA A 177 5.20 7.36 -0.36
C ALA A 177 3.85 6.68 -0.02
N PHE A 178 3.25 7.03 1.11
CA PHE A 178 1.96 6.50 1.62
C PHE A 178 1.88 4.97 1.56
N GLY A 179 2.99 4.30 1.86
CA GLY A 179 3.09 2.84 1.89
C GLY A 179 3.37 2.18 0.53
N PHE A 180 3.73 2.92 -0.52
CA PHE A 180 3.98 2.35 -1.85
C PHE A 180 5.03 1.23 -1.87
N HIS A 181 6.02 1.29 -0.98
CA HIS A 181 7.03 0.25 -0.87
C HIS A 181 6.44 -1.13 -0.52
N HIS A 182 5.33 -1.19 0.23
CA HIS A 182 4.62 -2.45 0.48
C HIS A 182 4.03 -3.03 -0.80
N LYS A 183 3.53 -2.19 -1.71
CA LYS A 183 3.04 -2.64 -3.03
C LYS A 183 4.17 -3.21 -3.87
N ILE A 184 5.32 -2.55 -3.92
CA ILE A 184 6.48 -3.08 -4.64
C ILE A 184 6.92 -4.45 -4.08
N LEU A 185 6.88 -4.66 -2.76
CA LEU A 185 7.32 -5.91 -2.15
C LEU A 185 6.35 -7.08 -2.36
N ASN A 186 5.05 -6.80 -2.41
CA ASN A 186 3.99 -7.82 -2.49
C ASN A 186 3.58 -8.11 -3.93
N ASP A 187 3.53 -7.07 -4.77
CA ASP A 187 2.98 -7.10 -6.12
C ASP A 187 4.08 -6.70 -7.14
N THR A 188 5.29 -7.23 -6.94
CA THR A 188 6.51 -6.74 -7.59
C THR A 188 6.42 -6.74 -9.12
N GLU A 189 5.89 -7.81 -9.71
CA GLU A 189 5.81 -7.98 -11.17
C GLU A 189 4.91 -6.90 -11.81
N ASP A 190 3.67 -6.75 -11.31
CA ASP A 190 2.73 -5.76 -11.83
C ASP A 190 3.22 -4.33 -11.64
N VAL A 191 3.78 -4.02 -10.45
CA VAL A 191 4.33 -2.69 -10.18
C VAL A 191 5.51 -2.40 -11.10
N CYS A 192 6.45 -3.33 -11.28
CA CYS A 192 7.59 -3.14 -12.18
C CYS A 192 7.16 -3.00 -13.63
N SER A 193 6.19 -3.80 -14.08
CA SER A 193 5.62 -3.73 -15.43
C SER A 193 5.08 -2.32 -15.72
N VAL A 194 4.31 -1.74 -14.79
CA VAL A 194 3.76 -0.39 -14.98
C VAL A 194 4.83 0.69 -14.81
N LEU A 195 5.71 0.58 -13.80
CA LEU A 195 6.77 1.56 -13.55
C LEU A 195 7.77 1.65 -14.70
N SER A 196 8.01 0.54 -15.41
CA SER A 196 8.90 0.49 -16.58
C SER A 196 8.45 1.39 -17.75
N GLN A 197 7.17 1.77 -17.78
CA GLN A 197 6.56 2.63 -18.81
C GLN A 197 6.88 4.12 -18.61
N TYR A 198 7.43 4.50 -17.45
CA TYR A 198 7.75 5.88 -17.13
C TYR A 198 9.21 6.23 -17.48
N ASP A 199 9.46 7.52 -17.60
CA ASP A 199 10.80 8.04 -17.85
C ASP A 199 11.69 7.90 -16.62
N ALA A 200 12.99 7.79 -16.85
CA ALA A 200 13.97 7.58 -15.78
C ALA A 200 13.96 8.72 -14.74
N SER A 201 13.67 9.96 -15.13
CA SER A 201 13.52 11.08 -14.20
C SER A 201 12.35 10.86 -13.24
N GLN A 202 11.18 10.52 -13.78
CA GLN A 202 9.96 10.25 -13.00
C GLN A 202 10.17 9.08 -12.03
N ILE A 203 10.72 7.96 -12.53
CA ILE A 203 11.01 6.79 -11.70
C ILE A 203 11.94 7.15 -10.54
N ARG A 204 12.97 7.98 -10.78
CA ARG A 204 13.88 8.40 -9.71
C ARG A 204 13.18 9.19 -8.62
N THR A 205 12.23 10.06 -8.96
CA THR A 205 11.44 10.82 -7.96
C THR A 205 10.58 9.90 -7.11
N VAL A 206 9.94 8.90 -7.72
CA VAL A 206 9.13 7.90 -7.02
C VAL A 206 9.98 7.12 -6.03
N PHE A 207 11.15 6.63 -6.45
CA PHE A 207 12.06 5.90 -5.58
C PHE A 207 12.68 6.78 -4.48
N ARG A 208 13.05 8.02 -4.80
CA ARG A 208 13.55 8.98 -3.79
C ARG A 208 12.52 9.14 -2.67
N PHE A 209 11.25 9.36 -3.03
CA PHE A 209 10.18 9.61 -2.07
C PHE A 209 9.91 8.46 -1.10
N ILE A 210 10.13 7.20 -1.51
CA ILE A 210 10.02 6.03 -0.62
C ILE A 210 10.95 6.13 0.59
N PHE A 211 12.16 6.66 0.39
CA PHE A 211 13.21 6.74 1.42
C PHE A 211 13.31 8.12 2.06
N ASP A 212 12.59 9.11 1.51
CA ASP A 212 12.62 10.49 1.98
C ASP A 212 12.01 10.58 3.39
N GLY A 213 12.67 11.34 4.27
CA GLY A 213 12.41 11.33 5.70
C GLY A 213 13.20 12.43 6.42
N PRO A 214 12.92 12.70 7.70
CA PRO A 214 13.68 13.70 8.46
C PRO A 214 15.15 13.27 8.61
N HIS A 215 15.43 11.97 8.65
CA HIS A 215 16.79 11.42 8.69
C HIS A 215 16.86 10.21 7.74
N PRO A 216 17.09 10.40 6.44
CA PRO A 216 17.01 9.30 5.48
C PRO A 216 18.15 8.27 5.65
N LYS A 217 19.30 8.64 6.24
CA LYS A 217 20.38 7.71 6.62
C LYS A 217 20.07 6.96 7.91
N ASN A 218 19.19 5.96 7.83
CA ASN A 218 18.87 5.11 8.97
C ASN A 218 18.85 3.61 8.59
N ASP A 219 18.94 2.75 9.61
CA ASP A 219 18.98 1.29 9.41
C ASP A 219 17.69 0.73 8.79
N TYR A 220 16.55 1.36 9.06
CA TYR A 220 15.27 0.97 8.45
C TYR A 220 15.32 1.15 6.93
N ASN A 221 15.70 2.34 6.45
CA ASN A 221 15.85 2.65 5.02
C ASN A 221 16.90 1.75 4.35
N LYS A 222 18.01 1.48 5.03
CA LYS A 222 19.04 0.55 4.53
C LYS A 222 18.50 -0.86 4.33
N LYS A 223 17.69 -1.36 5.28
CA LYS A 223 17.04 -2.67 5.18
C LYS A 223 15.97 -2.68 4.09
N LEU A 224 15.13 -1.65 4.03
CA LEU A 224 14.09 -1.50 3.02
C LEU A 224 14.69 -1.46 1.61
N TYR A 225 15.75 -0.69 1.41
CA TYR A 225 16.50 -0.64 0.14
C TYR A 225 16.96 -2.02 -0.30
N LYS A 226 17.61 -2.79 0.58
CA LYS A 226 18.07 -4.16 0.26
C LYS A 226 16.92 -5.07 -0.18
N ASN A 227 15.78 -5.00 0.52
CA ASN A 227 14.61 -5.80 0.20
C ASN A 227 14.00 -5.41 -1.16
N LEU A 228 13.78 -4.11 -1.38
CA LEU A 228 13.26 -3.59 -2.64
C LEU A 228 14.21 -3.92 -3.80
N LYS A 229 15.51 -3.68 -3.63
CA LYS A 229 16.51 -3.96 -4.66
C LYS A 229 16.47 -5.42 -5.07
N SER A 230 16.46 -6.35 -4.11
CA SER A 230 16.41 -7.80 -4.38
C SER A 230 15.17 -8.18 -5.22
N LYS A 231 14.00 -7.66 -4.85
CA LYS A 231 12.73 -7.91 -5.56
C LYS A 231 12.75 -7.32 -6.97
N ILE A 232 13.07 -6.03 -7.10
CA ILE A 232 13.08 -5.33 -8.39
C ILE A 232 14.16 -5.87 -9.32
N ASP A 233 15.34 -6.23 -8.81
CA ASP A 233 16.45 -6.77 -9.63
C ASP A 233 16.11 -8.09 -10.33
N SER A 234 15.14 -8.84 -9.80
CA SER A 234 14.61 -10.07 -10.41
C SER A 234 13.64 -9.80 -11.58
N GLN A 235 13.03 -8.62 -11.60
CA GLN A 235 12.02 -8.23 -12.60
C GLN A 235 12.63 -7.33 -13.69
N ASP A 236 13.36 -6.28 -13.30
CA ASP A 236 13.88 -5.28 -14.22
C ASP A 236 15.19 -4.65 -13.68
N LYS A 237 16.30 -4.92 -14.38
CA LYS A 237 17.64 -4.39 -14.05
C LYS A 237 17.73 -2.87 -14.18
N ARG A 238 16.99 -2.26 -15.12
CA ARG A 238 16.93 -0.80 -15.28
C ARG A 238 16.30 -0.18 -14.04
N LEU A 239 15.16 -0.71 -13.59
CA LEU A 239 14.49 -0.22 -12.39
C LEU A 239 15.37 -0.43 -11.14
N SER A 240 16.04 -1.58 -11.01
CA SER A 240 16.95 -1.82 -9.88
C SER A 240 18.10 -0.81 -9.83
N ARG A 241 18.69 -0.48 -10.98
CA ARG A 241 19.71 0.56 -11.08
C ARG A 241 19.18 1.94 -10.69
N LEU A 242 18.00 2.32 -11.19
CA LEU A 242 17.37 3.61 -10.85
C LEU A 242 17.02 3.70 -9.35
N LEU A 243 16.60 2.60 -8.72
CA LEU A 243 16.40 2.53 -7.27
C LEU A 243 17.71 2.81 -6.52
N THR A 244 18.81 2.17 -6.92
CA THR A 244 20.14 2.38 -6.34
C THR A 244 20.59 3.83 -6.49
N GLU A 245 20.50 4.40 -7.70
CA GLU A 245 20.85 5.80 -7.97
C GLU A 245 20.05 6.76 -7.08
N SER A 246 18.72 6.59 -6.98
CA SER A 246 17.87 7.44 -6.13
C SER A 246 18.20 7.32 -4.65
N TYR A 247 18.43 6.10 -4.16
CA TYR A 247 18.77 5.85 -2.76
C TYR A 247 20.12 6.49 -2.41
N GLU A 248 21.16 6.21 -3.20
CA GLU A 248 22.51 6.72 -2.94
C GLU A 248 22.56 8.25 -3.02
N ASN A 249 21.91 8.86 -4.01
CA ASN A 249 21.84 10.32 -4.11
C ASN A 249 21.19 10.94 -2.87
N LEU A 250 20.06 10.41 -2.40
CA LEU A 250 19.41 10.88 -1.18
C LEU A 250 20.33 10.73 0.04
N MET A 251 21.09 9.63 0.13
CA MET A 251 22.10 9.47 1.19
C MET A 251 23.27 10.46 1.05
N THR A 252 23.44 11.21 -0.03
CA THR A 252 24.45 12.29 -0.08
C THR A 252 23.90 13.64 0.38
N GLU A 253 22.57 13.82 0.34
CA GLU A 253 21.87 15.04 0.74
C GLU A 253 21.76 15.22 2.26
N ASP A 254 21.80 14.13 3.03
CA ASP A 254 21.66 14.17 4.49
C ASP A 254 22.94 14.68 5.18
N ASP A 255 22.84 15.86 5.77
CA ASP A 255 23.90 16.53 6.52
C ASP A 255 23.89 16.22 8.02
N GLY A 256 22.96 15.36 8.48
CA GLY A 256 22.78 15.00 9.89
C GLY A 256 21.93 15.99 10.69
N HIS A 257 21.45 17.09 10.09
CA HIS A 257 20.55 18.05 10.73
C HIS A 257 19.07 17.83 10.38
N GLY A 258 18.81 16.93 9.43
CA GLY A 258 17.49 16.62 8.93
C GLY A 258 16.95 17.69 7.97
N HIS A 259 15.98 17.29 7.15
CA HIS A 259 15.34 18.15 6.14
C HIS A 259 14.39 19.19 6.73
#